data_AF-A0A2D3VH53-F1
#
_entry.id   AF-A0A2D3VH53-F1
#
_cell.length_a   1.000
_cell.length_b   1.000
_cell.length_c   1.000
_cell.angle_alpha   90.00
_cell.angle_beta   90.00
_cell.angle_gamma   90.00
#
_symmetry.space_group_name_H-M   'P 1'
#
loop_
_entity.id
_entity.type
_entity.pdbx_description
1 polymer ?
#
loop_
_entity_poly.entity_id
_entity_poly.type
_entity_poly.pdbx_seq_one_letter_code
_entity_poly.pdbx_strand_id
1 'polypeptide(L)' 'MNEIKHIAIIMDGNGRWAELQGKKRVKGHEAGAKVV' A
#
# COMPACT_ATOMS: atom_id res chain seq x y z
N MET A 1 3.40 25.14 19.15
CA MET A 1 3.86 23.73 19.17
C MET A 1 2.75 22.88 18.59
N ASN A 2 2.87 22.46 17.33
CA ASN A 2 1.90 21.61 16.64
C ASN A 2 2.64 20.65 15.71
N GLU A 3 3.54 19.84 16.28
CA GLU A 3 4.30 18.84 15.55
C GLU A 3 3.71 17.46 15.80
N ILE A 4 3.49 16.70 14.72
CA ILE A 4 2.99 15.33 14.82
C ILE A 4 4.15 14.40 15.17
N LYS A 5 4.09 13.82 16.38
CA LYS A 5 5.13 12.92 16.91
C LYS A 5 4.98 11.47 16.45
N HIS A 6 3.81 11.10 15.94
CA HIS A 6 3.53 9.73 15.52
C HIS A 6 2.36 9.72 14.52
N ILE A 7 2.53 8.99 13.42
CA ILE A 7 1.50 8.72 12.42
C ILE A 7 1.50 7.22 12.16
N ALA A 8 0.31 6.63 12.14
CA ALA A 8 0.09 5.26 11.68
C ALA A 8 -0.72 5.30 10.37
N ILE A 9 -0.33 4.47 9.41
CA ILE A 9 -0.96 4.39 8.09
C ILE A 9 -1.35 2.94 7.82
N ILE A 10 -2.58 2.72 7.37
CA ILE A 10 -3.06 1.42 6.88
C ILE A 10 -2.91 1.41 5.37
N MET A 11 -2.00 0.59 4.85
CA MET A 11 -1.81 0.43 3.40
C MET A 11 -2.82 -0.58 2.83
N ASP A 12 -4.04 -0.12 2.54
CA ASP A 12 -5.07 -0.90 1.82
C ASP A 12 -5.02 -0.67 0.29
N GLY A 13 -5.63 -1.58 -0.48
CA GLY A 13 -5.91 -1.37 -1.90
C GLY A 13 -4.88 -1.96 -2.86
N ASN A 14 -3.73 -2.43 -2.36
CA ASN A 14 -2.68 -3.05 -3.19
C ASN A 14 -3.19 -4.21 -4.06
N GLY A 15 -4.05 -5.07 -3.50
CA GLY A 15 -4.65 -6.18 -4.26
C GLY A 15 -5.58 -5.70 -5.38
N ARG A 16 -6.42 -4.69 -5.10
CA ARG A 16 -7.33 -4.08 -6.09
C ARG A 16 -6.55 -3.37 -7.20
N TRP A 17 -5.48 -2.67 -6.84
CA TRP A 17 -4.57 -2.04 -7.79
C TRP A 17 -3.98 -3.06 -8.78
N ALA A 18 -3.58 -4.24 -8.29
CA ALA A 18 -3.05 -5.29 -9.16
C ALA A 18 -4.12 -5.88 -10.09
N GLU A 19 -5.33 -6.13 -9.58
CA GLU A 19 -6.46 -6.64 -10.36
C GLU A 19 -6.85 -5.69 -11.50
N LEU A 20 -6.90 -4.38 -11.24
CA LEU A 20 -7.19 -3.36 -12.26
C LEU A 20 -6.16 -3.34 -13.39
N GLN A 21 -4.95 -3.84 -13.15
CA GLN A 21 -3.90 -3.97 -14.16
C GLN A 21 -3.84 -5.36 -14.80
N GLY A 22 -4.81 -6.23 -14.54
CA GLY A 22 -4.82 -7.62 -15.01
C GLY A 22 -3.74 -8.49 -14.37
N LYS A 23 -3.19 -8.08 -13.23
CA LYS A 23 -2.14 -8.80 -12.49
C LYS A 23 -2.74 -9.62 -11.35
N LYS A 24 -2.02 -10.65 -10.91
CA LYS A 24 -2.34 -11.38 -9.68
C LYS A 24 -2.20 -10.45 -8.47
N ARG A 25 -3.11 -10.56 -7.48
CA ARG A 25 -3.09 -9.78 -6.23
C ARG A 25 -1.73 -9.75 -5.52
N VAL A 26 -0.98 -10.86 -5.55
CA VAL A 26 0.38 -10.95 -4.99
C VAL A 26 1.32 -9.87 -5.55
N LYS A 27 1.18 -9.49 -6.82
CA LYS A 27 1.96 -8.40 -7.43
C LYS A 27 1.66 -7.03 -6.82
N GLY A 28 0.44 -6.82 -6.34
CA GLY A 28 0.08 -5.64 -5.57
C GLY A 28 0.77 -5.63 -4.21
N HIS A 29 0.78 -6.77 -3.50
CA HIS A 29 1.48 -6.89 -2.22
C HIS A 29 3.00 -6.72 -2.37
N GLU A 30 3.61 -7.33 -3.39
CA GLU A 30 5.03 -7.12 -3.71
C GLU A 30 5.34 -5.64 -3.99
N ALA A 31 4.45 -4.93 -4.69
CA ALA A 31 4.60 -3.50 -4.97
C ALA A 31 4.46 -2.67 -3.68
N GLY A 32 3.44 -2.93 -2.87
CA GLY A 32 3.23 -2.25 -1.59
C GLY A 32 4.38 -2.47 -0.61
N ALA A 33 4.99 -3.66 -0.60
CA ALA A 33 6.16 -3.96 0.22
C ALA A 33 7.43 -3.20 -0.19
N LYS A 34 7.51 -2.66 -1.41
CA LYS A 34 8.63 -1.84 -1.88
C LYS A 34 8.48 -0.34 -1.58
N VAL A 35 7.28 0.09 -1.21
CA VAL A 35 6.93 1.51 -1.01
C VAL A 35 7.06 1.92 0.46
N VAL A 36 6.99 0.95 1.37
CA VAL A 36 7.27 1.13 2.80
C VAL A 36 8.76 1.12 3.09
#